data_AF-A0AAJ1W4E8-F1
#
_entry.id   AF-A0AAJ1W4E8-F1
#
_cell.length_a   1.000
_cell.length_b   1.000
_cell.length_c   1.000
_cell.angle_alpha   90.00
_cell.angle_beta   90.00
_cell.angle_gamma   90.00
#
_symmetry.space_group_name_H-M   'P 1'
#
loop_
_entity.id
_entity.type
_entity.pdbx_description
1 polymer ?
#
loop_
_entity_poly.entity_id
_entity_poly.type
_entity_poly.pdbx_seq_one_letter_code
_entity_poly.pdbx_strand_id
1 'polypeptide(L)'
;MYFATSTPTLLAAADLVSGSRSLYTIGVAVLVIFILLAGGIRAAAAFFGGRIGQTVAWALTSVIVAVVVGSGYAIYTSSKRTVDRTGITTGQFGM
;
A
#
# COMPACT_ATOMS: atom_id res chain seq x y z
N MET A 1 24.42 -32.64 -16.59
CA MET A 1 25.26 -31.74 -15.80
C MET A 1 24.31 -30.86 -15.00
N TYR A 2 24.20 -31.09 -13.69
CA TYR A 2 23.27 -30.36 -12.82
C TYR A 2 23.70 -28.89 -12.77
N PHE A 3 22.83 -27.97 -13.20
CA PHE A 3 23.03 -26.55 -12.98
C PHE A 3 22.89 -26.29 -11.49
N ALA A 4 24.01 -26.22 -10.79
CA ALA A 4 24.09 -25.71 -9.43
C ALA A 4 23.86 -24.19 -9.48
N THR A 5 22.60 -23.77 -9.62
CA THR A 5 22.20 -22.43 -9.16
C THR A 5 22.52 -22.42 -7.68
N SER A 6 23.55 -21.68 -7.29
CA SER A 6 24.08 -21.68 -5.94
C SER A 6 22.96 -21.29 -4.97
N THR A 7 22.45 -22.26 -4.20
CA THR A 7 21.45 -22.13 -3.13
C THR A 7 21.48 -20.79 -2.37
N PRO A 8 22.65 -20.21 -2.00
CA PRO A 8 22.70 -18.87 -1.39
C PRO A 8 22.13 -17.74 -2.24
N THR A 9 22.28 -17.75 -3.57
CA THR A 9 21.71 -16.71 -4.45
C THR A 9 20.19 -16.78 -4.52
N LEU A 10 19.61 -17.99 -4.44
CA LEU A 10 18.17 -18.19 -4.37
C LEU A 10 17.59 -17.71 -3.04
N LEU A 11 18.28 -17.99 -1.91
CA LEU A 11 17.87 -17.49 -0.60
C LEU A 11 17.94 -15.96 -0.52
N ALA A 12 19.05 -15.36 -0.99
CA ALA A 12 19.22 -13.91 -0.99
C ALA A 12 18.15 -13.20 -1.85
N ALA A 13 17.79 -13.77 -3.01
CA ALA A 13 16.73 -13.23 -3.84
C ALA A 13 15.35 -13.33 -3.16
N ALA A 14 15.06 -14.47 -2.49
CA ALA A 14 13.82 -14.64 -1.74
C ALA A 14 13.70 -13.65 -0.57
N ASP A 15 14.78 -13.43 0.18
CA ASP A 15 14.83 -12.44 1.26
C ASP A 15 14.63 -11.02 0.75
N LEU A 16 15.23 -10.65 -0.38
CA LEU A 16 15.07 -9.32 -0.97
C LEU A 16 13.63 -9.09 -1.49
N VAL A 17 13.01 -10.11 -2.10
CA VAL A 17 11.61 -10.05 -2.53
C VAL A 17 10.66 -9.97 -1.33
N SER A 18 10.92 -10.74 -0.28
CA SER A 18 10.14 -10.68 0.96
C SER A 18 10.28 -9.32 1.65
N GLY A 19 11.53 -8.84 1.79
CA GLY A 19 11.86 -7.56 2.40
C GLY A 19 11.28 -6.37 1.66
N SER A 20 11.34 -6.35 0.32
CA SER A 20 10.73 -5.29 -0.50
C SER A 20 9.20 -5.25 -0.38
N ARG A 21 8.53 -6.41 -0.29
CA ARG A 21 7.09 -6.47 -0.03
C ARG A 21 6.72 -5.93 1.36
N SER A 22 7.54 -6.27 2.37
CA SER A 22 7.38 -5.74 3.74
C SER A 22 7.55 -4.21 3.76
N LEU A 23 8.61 -3.70 3.14
CA LEU A 23 8.87 -2.26 3.00
C LEU A 23 7.73 -1.54 2.29
N TYR A 24 7.19 -2.12 1.21
CA TYR A 24 6.05 -1.53 0.51
C TYR A 24 4.81 -1.46 1.41
N THR A 25 4.53 -2.51 2.18
CA THR A 25 3.42 -2.53 3.15
C THR A 25 3.56 -1.43 4.18
N ILE A 26 4.75 -1.31 4.78
CA ILE A 26 5.07 -0.28 5.78
C ILE A 26 4.98 1.10 5.15
N GLY A 27 5.50 1.28 3.94
CA GLY A 27 5.44 2.53 3.19
C GLY A 27 4.01 3.01 2.96
N VAL A 28 3.09 2.11 2.58
CA VAL A 28 1.67 2.45 2.43
C VAL A 28 1.05 2.85 3.78
N ALA A 29 1.35 2.13 4.86
CA ALA A 29 0.84 2.47 6.20
C ALA A 29 1.33 3.86 6.65
N VAL A 30 2.61 4.15 6.46
CA VAL A 30 3.22 5.46 6.76
C VAL A 30 2.60 6.56 5.90
N LEU A 31 2.37 6.31 4.61
CA LEU A 31 1.71 7.25 3.71
C LEU A 31 0.29 7.62 4.20
N VAL A 32 -0.50 6.62 4.62
CA VAL A 32 -1.84 6.85 5.17
C VAL A 32 -1.78 7.74 6.42
N ILE A 33 -0.81 7.50 7.31
CA ILE A 33 -0.60 8.34 8.49
C ILE A 33 -0.27 9.78 8.09
N PHE A 34 0.63 9.99 7.12
CA PHE A 34 0.96 11.33 6.65
C PHE A 34 -0.23 12.07 6.03
N ILE A 35 -1.09 11.37 5.27
CA ILE A 35 -2.32 11.95 4.72
C ILE A 35 -3.25 12.42 5.84
N LEU A 36 -3.47 11.58 6.84
CA LEU A 36 -4.33 11.90 7.98
C LEU A 36 -3.76 13.06 8.81
N LEU A 37 -2.45 13.08 9.06
CA LEU A 37 -1.78 14.18 9.77
C LEU A 37 -1.88 15.49 8.99
N ALA A 38 -1.59 15.50 7.69
CA ALA A 38 -1.65 16.70 6.86
C ALA A 38 -3.07 17.29 6.83
N GLY A 39 -4.08 16.44 6.60
CA GLY A 39 -5.48 16.86 6.65
C GLY A 39 -5.94 17.31 8.03
N GLY A 40 -5.53 16.58 9.08
CA GLY A 40 -5.86 16.87 10.48
C GLY A 40 -5.28 18.20 10.94
N ILE A 41 -4.01 18.50 10.63
CA ILE A 41 -3.38 19.79 10.91
C ILE A 41 -4.15 20.92 10.23
N ARG A 42 -4.54 20.73 8.96
CA ARG A 42 -5.28 21.75 8.22
C ARG A 42 -6.70 21.96 8.77
N ALA A 43 -7.38 20.87 9.13
CA ALA A 43 -8.70 20.91 9.76
C ALA A 43 -8.64 21.61 11.13
N ALA A 44 -7.62 21.30 11.95
CA ALA A 44 -7.39 21.93 13.23
C ALA A 44 -7.12 23.44 13.08
N ALA A 45 -6.28 23.84 12.14
CA ALA A 45 -6.04 25.25 11.85
C ALA A 45 -7.31 26.00 11.40
N ALA A 46 -8.18 25.35 10.62
CA ALA A 46 -9.48 25.90 10.24
C ALA A 46 -10.44 26.01 11.43
N PHE A 47 -10.39 25.05 12.37
CA PHE A 47 -11.24 25.01 13.55
C PHE A 47 -10.92 26.16 14.50
N PHE A 48 -9.64 26.33 14.83
CA PHE A 48 -9.19 27.47 15.65
C PHE A 48 -9.41 28.82 14.96
N GLY A 49 -9.48 28.85 13.62
CA GLY A 49 -9.83 30.04 12.85
C GLY A 49 -11.34 30.31 12.73
N GLY A 50 -12.22 29.57 13.42
CA GLY A 50 -13.67 29.77 13.40
C GLY A 50 -14.38 29.33 12.10
N ARG A 51 -13.67 28.65 11.18
CA ARG A 51 -14.20 28.24 9.87
C ARG A 51 -14.67 26.80 9.87
N ILE A 52 -15.80 26.55 10.53
CA ILE A 52 -16.37 25.19 10.74
C ILE A 52 -16.53 24.42 9.42
N GLY A 53 -17.07 25.07 8.37
CA GLY A 53 -17.25 24.42 7.07
C GLY A 53 -15.93 23.93 6.44
N GLN A 54 -14.85 24.69 6.62
CA GLN A 54 -13.53 24.28 6.14
C GLN A 54 -12.92 23.16 6.99
N THR A 55 -13.11 23.18 8.31
CA THR A 55 -12.68 22.09 9.20
C THR A 55 -13.26 20.75 8.75
N VAL A 56 -14.57 20.72 8.54
CA VAL A 56 -15.28 19.49 8.12
C VAL A 56 -14.82 19.06 6.74
N ALA A 57 -14.70 19.99 5.78
CA ALA A 57 -14.24 19.66 4.43
C ALA A 57 -12.84 19.03 4.44
N TRP A 58 -11.88 19.62 5.17
CA TRP A 58 -10.51 19.10 5.25
C TRP A 58 -10.44 17.74 5.97
N ALA A 59 -11.19 17.59 7.06
CA ALA A 59 -11.23 16.33 7.81
C ALA A 59 -11.84 15.19 6.98
N LEU A 60 -12.96 15.42 6.30
CA LEU A 60 -13.59 14.40 5.46
C LEU A 60 -12.71 14.05 4.25
N THR A 61 -12.13 15.06 3.60
CA THR A 61 -11.27 14.83 2.43
C THR A 61 -10.07 13.94 2.78
N SER A 62 -9.38 14.21 3.89
CA SER A 62 -8.22 13.40 4.28
C SER A 62 -8.59 11.98 4.65
N VAL A 63 -9.72 11.77 5.35
CA VAL A 63 -10.23 10.44 5.67
C VAL A 63 -10.58 9.68 4.39
N ILE A 64 -11.29 10.29 3.45
CA ILE A 64 -11.64 9.65 2.17
C ILE A 64 -10.38 9.25 1.41
N VAL A 65 -9.39 10.15 1.28
CA VAL A 65 -8.14 9.85 0.58
C VAL A 65 -7.37 8.72 1.28
N ALA A 66 -7.28 8.75 2.61
CA ALA A 66 -6.66 7.68 3.40
C ALA A 66 -7.34 6.33 3.19
N VAL A 67 -8.68 6.29 3.18
CA VAL A 67 -9.46 5.08 2.91
C VAL A 67 -9.22 4.57 1.50
N VAL A 68 -9.26 5.44 0.48
CA VAL A 68 -9.00 5.03 -0.91
C VAL A 68 -7.62 4.38 -1.06
N VAL A 69 -6.59 4.95 -0.45
CA VAL A 69 -5.23 4.40 -0.47
C VAL A 69 -5.17 3.05 0.26
N GLY A 70 -5.73 2.97 1.47
CA GLY A 70 -5.73 1.74 2.28
C GLY A 70 -6.53 0.60 1.64
N SER A 71 -7.74 0.89 1.16
CA SER A 71 -8.59 -0.07 0.45
C SER A 71 -7.96 -0.50 -0.88
N GLY A 72 -7.35 0.42 -1.63
CA GLY A 72 -6.63 0.08 -2.87
C GLY A 72 -5.51 -0.92 -2.61
N TYR A 73 -4.72 -0.71 -1.54
CA TYR A 73 -3.69 -1.66 -1.13
C TYR A 73 -4.26 -3.03 -0.68
N ALA A 74 -5.36 -3.03 0.07
CA ALA A 74 -6.03 -4.26 0.50
C ALA A 74 -6.58 -5.05 -0.70
N ILE A 75 -7.18 -4.37 -1.68
CA ILE A 75 -7.66 -4.99 -2.92
C ILE A 75 -6.48 -5.55 -3.71
N TYR A 76 -5.42 -4.76 -3.91
CA TYR A 76 -4.23 -5.20 -4.63
C TYR A 76 -3.61 -6.47 -4.04
N THR A 77 -3.44 -6.51 -2.72
CA THR A 77 -2.88 -7.68 -2.03
C THR A 77 -3.80 -8.89 -2.09
N SER A 78 -5.12 -8.67 -2.01
CA SER A 78 -6.13 -9.72 -2.14
C SER A 78 -6.16 -10.30 -3.56
N SER A 79 -6.18 -9.45 -4.58
CA SER A 79 -6.13 -9.86 -5.98
C SER A 79 -4.86 -10.64 -6.29
N LYS A 80 -3.69 -10.21 -5.81
CA LYS A 80 -2.45 -10.97 -5.96
C LYS A 80 -2.53 -12.36 -5.32
N ARG A 81 -3.02 -12.47 -4.08
CA ARG A 81 -3.23 -13.77 -3.43
C ARG A 81 -4.20 -14.67 -4.20
N THR A 82 -5.25 -14.11 -4.78
CA THR A 82 -6.22 -14.86 -5.59
C THR A 82 -5.58 -15.37 -6.88
N VAL A 83 -4.82 -14.55 -7.58
CA VAL A 83 -4.07 -14.93 -8.79
C VAL A 83 -3.05 -16.03 -8.47
N ASP A 84 -2.28 -15.87 -7.39
CA ASP A 84 -1.29 -16.87 -6.95
C ASP A 84 -1.95 -18.22 -6.61
N ARG A 85 -3.18 -18.22 -6.07
CA ARG A 85 -3.94 -19.44 -5.73
C ARG A 85 -4.59 -20.13 -6.93
N THR A 86 -5.05 -19.36 -7.90
CA THR A 86 -5.81 -19.87 -9.05
C THR A 86 -4.92 -20.30 -10.21
N GLY A 87 -3.62 -19.96 -10.18
CA GLY A 87 -2.64 -20.39 -11.18
C GLY A 87 -2.72 -19.61 -12.51
N ILE A 88 -3.66 -18.68 -12.66
CA ILE A 88 -3.80 -17.82 -13.85
C ILE A 88 -2.76 -16.69 -13.74
N THR A 89 -1.49 -17.06 -13.86
CA THR A 89 -0.42 -16.09 -14.09
C THR A 89 -0.41 -15.73 -15.57
N THR A 90 0.01 -14.50 -15.87
CA THR A 90 0.00 -13.77 -17.15
C THR A 90 0.68 -14.45 -18.36
N GLY A 91 0.96 -15.76 -18.31
CA GLY A 91 1.43 -16.59 -19.42
C GLY A 91 0.40 -17.56 -20.00
N GLN A 92 -0.77 -17.77 -19.38
CA GLN A 92 -1.75 -18.78 -19.87
C GLN A 92 -2.55 -18.34 -21.12
N PHE A 93 -2.46 -17.06 -21.53
CA PHE A 93 -3.06 -16.57 -22.79
C PHE A 93 -2.02 -16.30 -23.88
N GLY A 94 -0.81 -16.86 -23.78
CA GLY A 94 0.21 -16.66 -24.80
C GLY A 94 1.40 -17.58 -24.66
N MET A 95 1.21 -18.88 -24.91
CA MET A 95 1.97 -19.74 -25.83
C MET A 95 1.12 -20.98 -26.16
#